data_AF-A0A956LK00-F1
#
_entry.id   AF-A0A956LK00-F1
#
_cell.length_a   1.000
_cell.length_b   1.000
_cell.length_c   1.000
_cell.angle_alpha   90.00
_cell.angle_beta   90.00
_cell.angle_gamma   90.00
#
_symmetry.space_group_name_H-M   'P 1'
#
loop_
_entity.id
_entity.type
_entity.pdbx_description
1 polymer ?
#
loop_
_entity_poly.entity_id
_entity_poly.type
_entity_poly.pdbx_seq_one_letter_code
_entity_poly.pdbx_strand_id
1 'polypeptide(L)'
;MTESSAARITKLTGVYHADGGLLGELRYVVGKLRGQAHCALCDITHGRLREKPRFAAWRAALPVTLELFHLNERDESVSRVTGSR
;
A
#
# COMPACT_ATOMS: atom_id res chain seq x y z
N MET A 1 38.20 -12.70 8.48
CA MET A 1 37.34 -12.24 7.37
C MET A 1 36.00 -11.86 7.98
N THR A 2 35.76 -10.58 8.20
CA THR A 2 34.51 -10.07 8.79
C THR A 2 33.49 -9.88 7.68
N GLU A 3 32.58 -10.84 7.52
CA GLU A 3 31.38 -10.63 6.70
C GLU A 3 30.51 -9.58 7.38
N SER A 4 30.31 -8.45 6.69
CA SER A 4 29.25 -7.52 7.03
C SER A 4 27.93 -8.24 6.75
N SER A 5 27.20 -8.59 7.81
CA SER A 5 25.83 -9.10 7.68
C SER A 5 24.98 -7.98 7.08
N ALA A 6 24.77 -8.02 5.77
CA ALA A 6 23.86 -7.11 5.09
C ALA A 6 22.46 -7.30 5.66
N ALA A 7 21.80 -6.20 6.03
CA ALA A 7 20.44 -6.23 6.54
C ALA A 7 19.52 -6.97 5.54
N ARG A 8 18.89 -8.05 5.99
CA ARG A 8 17.95 -8.82 5.17
C ARG A 8 16.58 -8.18 5.25
N ILE A 9 16.02 -7.81 4.09
CA ILE A 9 14.62 -7.41 3.99
C ILE A 9 13.76 -8.66 4.20
N THR A 10 12.87 -8.62 5.19
CA THR A 10 11.97 -9.75 5.53
C THR A 10 10.51 -9.49 5.17
N LYS A 11 10.12 -8.21 5.04
CA LYS A 11 8.76 -7.77 4.75
C LYS A 11 8.76 -6.39 4.09
N LEU A 12 7.78 -6.16 3.22
CA LEU A 12 7.42 -4.85 2.71
C LEU A 12 6.08 -4.42 3.31
N THR A 13 5.98 -3.16 3.72
CA THR A 13 4.75 -2.57 4.24
C THR A 13 4.41 -1.32 3.42
N GLY A 14 3.22 -1.28 2.84
CA GLY A 14 2.70 -0.13 2.10
C GLY A 14 1.50 0.48 2.80
N VAL A 15 1.38 1.81 2.74
CA VAL A 15 0.30 2.57 3.36
C VAL A 15 -0.41 3.39 2.30
N TYR A 16 -1.73 3.21 2.19
CA TYR A 16 -2.58 3.99 1.32
C TYR A 16 -3.06 5.25 2.03
N HIS A 17 -3.04 6.39 1.34
CA HIS A 17 -3.67 7.62 1.82
C HIS A 17 -5.20 7.52 1.69
N ALA A 18 -5.80 6.86 2.66
CA ALA A 18 -7.14 6.29 2.61
C ALA A 18 -7.68 6.06 4.02
N ASP A 19 -8.96 6.37 4.26
CA ASP A 19 -9.66 5.92 5.47
C ASP A 19 -10.43 4.61 5.20
N GLY A 20 -10.21 3.62 6.06
CA GLY A 20 -10.84 2.32 6.12
C GLY A 20 -12.33 2.42 6.45
N GLY A 21 -13.14 1.91 5.52
CA GLY A 21 -14.59 1.82 5.54
C GLY A 21 -15.01 0.98 4.33
N LEU A 22 -16.30 0.61 4.23
CA LEU A 22 -16.90 -0.32 3.24
C LEU A 22 -16.77 0.14 1.76
N LEU A 23 -15.54 0.32 1.29
CA LEU A 23 -15.15 1.11 0.11
C LEU A 23 -14.23 0.32 -0.82
N GLY A 24 -14.35 -1.02 -0.82
CA GLY A 24 -13.70 -1.89 -1.80
C GLY A 24 -14.14 -1.61 -3.24
N GLU A 25 -15.36 -1.09 -3.44
CA GLU A 25 -15.89 -0.76 -4.77
C GLU A 25 -16.16 0.75 -4.99
N LEU A 26 -16.32 1.57 -3.93
CA LEU A 26 -16.75 2.97 -4.06
C LEU A 26 -15.62 3.98 -4.37
N ARG A 27 -14.35 3.64 -4.14
CA ARG A 27 -13.23 4.60 -4.26
C ARG A 27 -12.91 5.02 -5.69
N TYR A 28 -13.30 4.23 -6.69
CA TYR A 28 -13.13 4.64 -8.08
C TYR A 28 -14.07 5.80 -8.46
N VAL A 29 -15.26 5.86 -7.84
CA VAL A 29 -16.26 6.91 -8.13
C VAL A 29 -15.92 8.22 -7.40
N VAL A 30 -15.38 8.15 -6.19
CA VAL A 30 -15.13 9.36 -5.37
C VAL A 30 -13.81 10.07 -5.75
N GLY A 31 -12.76 9.34 -6.16
CA GLY A 31 -11.47 9.93 -6.50
C GLY A 31 -11.49 10.82 -7.75
N LYS A 32 -12.32 10.49 -8.75
CA LYS A 32 -12.47 11.32 -9.96
C LYS A 32 -13.26 12.61 -9.71
N LEU A 33 -14.03 12.70 -8.62
CA LEU A 33 -14.94 13.81 -8.34
C LEU A 33 -14.41 14.84 -7.33
N ARG A 34 -13.35 14.55 -6.56
CA ARG A 34 -12.95 15.42 -5.44
C ARG A 34 -11.54 16.03 -5.47
N GLY A 35 -10.69 15.71 -6.46
CA GLY A 35 -9.50 16.51 -6.76
C GLY A 35 -8.51 16.84 -5.62
N GLN A 36 -8.50 16.10 -4.50
CA GLN A 36 -7.77 16.52 -3.29
C GLN A 36 -6.91 15.44 -2.61
N ALA A 37 -6.74 14.24 -3.18
CA ALA A 37 -5.74 13.28 -2.70
C ALA A 37 -5.32 12.29 -3.79
N HIS A 38 -4.14 12.51 -4.40
CA HIS A 38 -3.51 11.54 -5.31
C HIS A 38 -2.61 10.60 -4.50
N CYS A 39 -3.04 9.36 -4.34
CA CYS A 39 -2.29 8.31 -3.65
C CYS A 39 -1.56 7.47 -4.71
N ALA A 40 -0.25 7.66 -4.87
CA ALA A 40 0.53 6.95 -5.90
C ALA A 40 0.48 5.41 -5.74
N LEU A 41 0.45 4.91 -4.49
CA LEU A 41 0.28 3.48 -4.23
C LEU A 41 -1.10 2.98 -4.69
N CYS A 42 -2.15 3.79 -4.48
CA CYS A 42 -3.48 3.50 -4.97
C CYS A 42 -3.53 3.49 -6.50
N ASP A 43 -2.80 4.40 -7.16
CA ASP A 43 -2.70 4.49 -8.61
C ASP A 43 -2.04 3.25 -9.22
N ILE A 44 -1.06 2.62 -8.54
CA ILE A 44 -0.42 1.40 -9.04
C ILE A 44 -1.18 0.12 -8.62
N THR A 45 -1.93 0.13 -7.52
CA THR A 45 -2.68 -1.04 -7.05
C THR A 45 -4.07 -1.17 -7.69
N HIS A 46 -4.86 -0.11 -7.82
CA HIS A 46 -6.28 -0.20 -8.18
C HIS A 46 -6.57 0.05 -9.66
N GLY A 47 -7.30 -0.88 -10.29
CA GLY A 47 -8.01 -0.66 -11.55
C GLY A 47 -9.40 -0.05 -11.32
N ARG A 48 -10.28 -0.16 -12.32
CA ARG A 48 -11.64 0.41 -12.24
C ARG A 48 -12.56 -0.28 -11.23
N LEU A 49 -12.36 -1.58 -11.03
CA LEU A 49 -13.24 -2.45 -10.24
C LEU A 49 -12.48 -3.39 -9.29
N ARG A 50 -11.17 -3.57 -9.49
CA ARG A 50 -10.35 -4.56 -8.75
C ARG A 50 -8.87 -4.19 -8.78
N GLU A 51 -8.05 -4.93 -8.03
CA GLU A 51 -6.57 -4.87 -8.10
C GLU A 51 -6.08 -5.03 -9.56
N LYS A 52 -5.09 -4.24 -9.96
CA LYS A 52 -4.48 -4.34 -11.29
C LYS A 52 -3.77 -5.69 -11.43
N PRO A 53 -3.98 -6.45 -12.52
CA PRO A 53 -3.29 -7.73 -12.74
C PRO A 53 -1.77 -7.62 -12.68
N ARG A 54 -1.19 -6.50 -13.15
CA ARG A 54 0.25 -6.24 -13.07
C ARG A 54 0.76 -6.13 -11.63
N PHE A 55 -0.01 -5.48 -10.76
CA PHE A 55 0.34 -5.36 -9.35
C PHE A 55 0.21 -6.72 -8.64
N ALA A 56 -0.86 -7.47 -8.93
CA ALA A 56 -1.03 -8.82 -8.41
C ALA A 56 0.12 -9.76 -8.81
N ALA A 57 0.53 -9.74 -10.09
CA ALA A 57 1.65 -10.52 -10.58
C ALA A 57 2.99 -10.11 -9.94
N TRP A 58 3.22 -8.80 -9.79
CA TRP A 58 4.40 -8.28 -9.09
C TRP A 58 4.42 -8.72 -7.61
N ARG A 59 3.30 -8.59 -6.90
CA ARG A 59 3.14 -9.02 -5.50
C ARG A 59 3.41 -10.51 -5.34
N ALA A 60 2.93 -11.34 -6.27
CA ALA A 60 3.17 -12.78 -6.25
C ALA A 60 4.65 -13.15 -6.51
N ALA A 61 5.40 -12.30 -7.22
CA ALA A 61 6.81 -12.51 -7.51
C ALA A 61 7.75 -12.01 -6.39
N LEU A 62 7.23 -11.38 -5.33
CA LEU A 62 8.05 -10.88 -4.24
C LEU A 62 8.63 -12.04 -3.41
N PRO A 63 9.93 -11.99 -3.07
CA PRO A 63 10.55 -12.98 -2.18
C PRO A 63 10.17 -12.79 -0.70
N VAL A 64 9.37 -11.77 -0.40
CA VAL A 64 8.96 -11.34 0.94
C VAL A 64 7.49 -10.96 0.94
N THR A 65 6.84 -11.06 2.10
CA THR A 65 5.45 -10.66 2.26
C THR A 65 5.29 -9.16 2.04
N LEU A 66 4.22 -8.77 1.35
CA LEU A 66 3.75 -7.39 1.25
C LEU A 66 2.46 -7.23 2.07
N GLU A 67 2.51 -6.39 3.10
CA GLU A 67 1.33 -5.96 3.86
C GLU A 67 0.91 -4.56 3.46
N LEU A 68 -0.39 -4.33 3.34
CA LEU A 68 -0.95 -3.09 2.86
C LEU A 68 -2.01 -2.60 3.83
N PHE A 69 -1.90 -1.34 4.26
CA PHE A 69 -2.80 -0.73 5.25
C PHE A 69 -3.43 0.54 4.70
N HIS A 70 -4.68 0.82 5.06
CA HIS A 70 -5.20 2.19 4.99
C HIS A 70 -4.54 3.06 6.07
N LEU A 71 -4.45 4.37 5.84
CA LEU A 71 -3.74 5.31 6.71
C LEU A 71 -4.24 5.26 8.16
N ASN A 72 -5.54 5.08 8.35
CA ASN A 72 -6.22 5.01 9.63
C ASN A 72 -6.26 3.59 10.25
N GLU A 73 -5.90 2.55 9.49
CA GLU A 73 -5.86 1.15 9.94
C GLU A 73 -4.46 0.73 10.43
N ARG A 74 -3.48 1.64 10.38
CA ARG A 74 -2.12 1.37 10.83
C ARG A 74 -2.07 1.16 12.35
N ASP A 75 -1.32 0.16 12.76
CA ASP A 75 -0.92 0.01 14.15
C ASP A 75 0.19 1.01 14.54
N GLU A 76 0.54 1.03 15.83
CA GLU A 76 1.56 1.92 16.38
C GLU A 76 2.94 1.72 15.72
N SER A 77 3.29 0.47 15.37
CA SER A 77 4.58 0.15 14.78
C SER A 77 4.71 0.69 13.36
N VAL A 78 3.64 0.56 12.55
CA VAL A 78 3.60 1.03 11.16
C VAL A 78 3.50 2.55 11.12
N SER A 79 2.63 3.14 11.94
CA SER A 79 2.44 4.60 12.00
C SER A 79 3.73 5.35 12.38
N ARG A 80 4.52 4.81 13.31
CA ARG A 80 5.81 5.38 13.75
C ARG A 80 6.80 5.59 12.61
N VAL A 81 6.75 4.78 11.56
CA VAL A 81 7.74 4.79 10.46
C VAL A 81 7.19 5.30 9.12
N THR A 82 5.88 5.58 9.02
CA THR A 82 5.24 5.95 7.74
C THR A 82 4.64 7.36 7.68
N GLY A 83 4.75 8.17 8.74
CA GLY A 83 4.33 9.58 8.73
C GLY A 83 2.84 9.80 8.45
N SER A 84 2.40 11.04 8.20
CA SER A 84 0.96 11.38 8.07
C SER A 84 0.58 12.09 6.76
N ARG A 85 1.42 12.02 5.72
CA ARG A 85 1.25 12.78 4.46
C ARG A 85 0.60 12.00 3.34
#